data_AF-A0A1A7YCS9-F1
#
_entry.id   AF-A0A1A7YCS9-F1
#
_cell.length_a   1.000
_cell.length_b   1.000
_cell.length_c   1.000
_cell.angle_alpha   90.00
_cell.angle_beta   90.00
_cell.angle_gamma   90.00
#
_symmetry.space_group_name_H-M   'P 1'
#
loop_
_entity.id
_entity.type
_entity.pdbx_description
1 polymer ?
#
loop_
_entity_poly.entity_id
_entity_poly.type
_entity_poly.pdbx_seq_one_letter_code
_entity_poly.pdbx_strand_id
1 'polypeptide(L)'
;MSSDEEFSLVMDPDPSEKTLEEVQALISKYKKRYEALLEDQKDLTTTRDERRELTKQCKERTKKMTKELEKDERFYKDEIENQRAKLDSLKQEENDLMEELQKIQAEIKEEDDQNLELKVQADVFCSMPEKKFVFKGLTGKAADRQEFDMKSHVTYPMDGGTALITFEEEDVASSILKMKKHTVELGGECRIIVEAQPVHLMLPSL
;
A
#
# COMPACT_ATOMS: atom_id res chain seq x y z
N MET A 1 47.21 -27.50 54.48
CA MET A 1 47.97 -28.76 54.55
C MET A 1 49.42 -28.36 54.75
N SER A 2 49.86 -28.41 56.01
CA SER A 2 51.23 -28.05 56.44
C SER A 2 52.08 -29.30 56.27
N SER A 3 53.14 -29.23 55.48
CA SER A 3 54.16 -30.29 55.41
C SER A 3 55.45 -29.72 55.97
N ASP A 4 55.66 -29.99 57.26
CA ASP A 4 56.95 -29.85 57.93
C ASP A 4 57.88 -30.92 57.36
N GLU A 5 58.68 -30.53 56.36
CA GLU A 5 59.81 -31.35 55.90
C GLU A 5 61.02 -30.96 56.75
N GLU A 6 61.21 -31.70 57.85
CA GLU A 6 62.44 -31.71 58.64
C GLU A 6 63.62 -31.99 57.71
N PHE A 7 64.49 -30.98 57.55
CA PHE A 7 65.78 -31.16 56.90
C PHE A 7 66.65 -32.09 57.75
N SER A 8 66.65 -33.38 57.41
CA SER A 8 67.61 -34.34 57.93
C SER A 8 69.01 -33.94 57.47
N LEU A 9 69.78 -33.36 58.40
CA LEU A 9 71.19 -33.10 58.22
C LEU A 9 71.90 -34.46 58.19
N VAL A 10 72.17 -34.97 56.99
CA VAL A 10 73.04 -36.13 56.79
C VAL A 10 74.41 -35.77 57.40
N MET A 11 74.67 -36.26 58.60
CA MET A 11 75.98 -36.19 59.22
C MET A 11 76.88 -37.18 58.50
N ASP A 12 77.91 -36.68 57.83
CA ASP A 12 79.01 -37.51 57.35
C ASP A 12 79.71 -38.20 58.55
N PRO A 13 80.23 -39.43 58.38
CA PRO A 13 80.80 -40.22 59.47
C PRO A 13 82.13 -39.64 60.01
N ASP A 14 82.43 -40.05 61.25
CA ASP A 14 83.41 -39.58 62.25
C ASP A 14 84.80 -39.01 61.83
N PRO A 15 85.42 -38.19 62.71
CA PRO A 15 86.60 -37.38 62.42
C PRO A 15 87.90 -38.13 62.70
N SER A 16 88.50 -38.72 61.67
CA SER A 16 89.93 -39.05 61.68
C SER A 16 90.62 -38.30 60.53
N GLU A 17 91.42 -37.28 60.93
CA GLU A 17 92.47 -36.61 60.13
C GLU A 17 92.12 -36.22 58.68
N LYS A 18 91.15 -35.30 58.50
CA LYS A 18 91.19 -34.44 57.29
C LYS A 18 92.31 -33.44 57.47
N THR A 19 93.28 -33.44 56.57
CA THR A 19 94.34 -32.42 56.55
C THR A 19 93.70 -31.03 56.40
N LEU A 20 94.29 -30.00 57.02
CA LEU A 20 93.78 -28.61 56.99
C LEU A 20 93.46 -28.12 55.57
N GLU A 21 94.25 -28.59 54.60
CA GLU A 21 94.14 -28.29 53.18
C GLU A 21 92.84 -28.83 52.55
N GLU A 22 92.40 -30.05 52.92
CA GLU A 22 91.14 -30.64 52.45
C GLU A 22 89.92 -29.86 52.96
N VAL A 23 89.97 -29.43 54.23
CA VAL A 23 88.90 -28.61 54.83
C VAL A 23 88.82 -27.25 54.13
N GLN A 24 89.96 -26.63 53.85
CA GLN A 24 90.03 -25.35 53.13
C GLN A 24 89.53 -25.46 51.68
N ALA A 25 89.82 -26.58 51.00
CA ALA A 25 89.30 -26.87 49.67
C ALA A 25 87.78 -27.07 49.66
N LEU A 26 87.23 -27.78 50.66
CA LEU A 26 85.78 -27.94 50.83
C LEU A 26 85.09 -26.60 51.07
N ILE A 27 85.61 -25.76 51.97
CA ILE A 27 85.08 -24.41 52.22
C ILE A 27 85.06 -23.60 50.93
N SER A 28 86.16 -23.62 50.17
CA SER A 28 86.26 -22.90 48.89
C SER A 28 85.25 -23.41 47.87
N LYS A 29 85.01 -24.72 47.82
CA LYS A 29 83.98 -25.33 46.97
C LYS A 29 82.56 -24.90 47.37
N TYR A 30 82.24 -24.90 48.66
CA TYR A 30 80.93 -24.46 49.15
C TYR A 30 80.71 -22.97 48.93
N LYS A 31 81.74 -22.12 49.08
CA LYS A 31 81.66 -20.69 48.75
C LYS A 31 81.30 -20.46 47.28
N LYS A 32 81.99 -21.14 46.36
CA LYS A 32 81.68 -21.07 44.92
C LYS A 32 80.25 -21.54 44.60
N ARG A 33 79.77 -22.61 45.25
CA ARG A 33 78.39 -23.07 45.10
C ARG A 33 77.38 -22.05 45.64
N TYR A 34 77.68 -21.41 46.75
CA TYR A 34 76.84 -20.37 47.34
C TYR A 34 76.76 -19.13 46.44
N GLU A 35 77.89 -18.70 45.87
CA GLU A 35 77.92 -17.60 44.90
C GLU A 35 77.09 -17.93 43.64
N ALA A 36 77.20 -19.16 43.12
CA ALA A 36 76.38 -19.60 42.00
C ALA A 36 74.88 -19.61 42.34
N LEU A 37 74.51 -20.11 43.54
CA LEU A 37 73.13 -20.11 44.02
C LEU A 37 72.55 -18.70 44.19
N LEU A 38 73.37 -17.72 44.60
CA LEU A 38 72.97 -16.32 44.70
C LEU A 38 72.64 -15.71 43.35
N GLU A 39 73.45 -16.00 42.32
CA GLU A 39 73.18 -15.51 40.96
C GLU A 39 71.93 -16.21 40.38
N ASP A 40 71.81 -17.53 40.55
CA ASP A 40 70.61 -18.28 40.15
C ASP A 40 69.35 -17.73 40.82
N GLN A 41 69.42 -17.41 42.13
CA GLN A 41 68.29 -16.84 42.86
C GLN A 41 67.89 -15.48 42.28
N LYS A 42 68.87 -14.64 41.93
CA LYS A 42 68.64 -13.33 41.32
C LYS A 42 67.99 -13.49 39.94
N ASP A 43 68.49 -14.37 39.09
CA ASP A 43 67.93 -14.65 37.76
C ASP A 43 66.52 -15.25 37.84
N LEU A 44 66.25 -16.10 38.83
CA LEU A 44 64.91 -16.63 39.08
C LEU A 44 63.95 -15.51 39.50
N THR A 45 64.40 -14.58 40.36
CA THR A 45 63.55 -13.45 40.78
C THR A 45 63.22 -12.51 39.63
N THR A 46 64.19 -12.16 38.78
CA THR A 46 63.94 -11.31 37.60
C THR A 46 62.97 -12.00 36.63
N THR A 47 63.23 -13.27 36.28
CA THR A 47 62.37 -14.05 35.39
C THR A 47 60.94 -14.20 35.93
N ARG A 48 60.79 -14.39 37.25
CA ARG A 48 59.48 -14.48 37.90
C ARG A 48 58.70 -13.17 37.77
N ASP A 49 59.36 -12.05 37.99
CA ASP A 49 58.74 -10.73 38.00
C ASP A 49 58.35 -10.31 36.57
N GLU A 50 59.21 -10.57 35.58
CA GLU A 50 58.89 -10.41 34.15
C GLU A 50 57.66 -11.23 33.73
N ARG A 51 57.60 -12.50 34.14
CA ARG A 51 56.46 -13.38 33.84
C ARG A 51 55.17 -12.87 34.48
N ARG A 52 55.26 -12.35 35.71
CA ARG A 52 54.11 -11.76 36.42
C ARG A 52 53.60 -10.52 35.69
N GLU A 53 54.50 -9.66 35.22
CA GLU A 53 54.14 -8.46 34.46
C GLU A 53 53.50 -8.82 33.12
N LEU A 54 54.10 -9.75 32.36
CA LEU A 54 53.52 -10.22 31.09
C LEU A 54 52.13 -10.82 31.31
N THR A 55 51.95 -11.62 32.38
CA THR A 55 50.65 -12.20 32.74
C THR A 55 49.61 -11.11 33.03
N LYS A 56 50.02 -10.02 33.71
CA LYS A 56 49.14 -8.88 34.01
C LYS A 56 48.72 -8.16 32.72
N GLN A 57 49.68 -7.88 31.83
CA GLN A 57 49.41 -7.23 30.54
C GLN A 57 48.50 -8.08 29.65
N CYS A 58 48.74 -9.39 29.57
CA CYS A 58 47.88 -10.32 28.83
C CYS A 58 46.44 -10.29 29.40
N LYS A 59 46.28 -10.37 30.73
CA LYS A 59 44.96 -10.27 31.37
C LYS A 59 44.25 -8.96 31.06
N GLU A 60 44.96 -7.84 31.06
CA GLU A 60 44.38 -6.53 30.77
C GLU A 60 43.97 -6.41 29.30
N ARG A 61 44.81 -6.87 28.37
CA ARG A 61 44.47 -6.92 26.94
C ARG A 61 43.25 -7.79 26.68
N THR A 62 43.17 -8.97 27.29
CA THR A 62 41.99 -9.85 27.17
C THR A 62 40.74 -9.17 27.71
N LYS A 63 40.82 -8.51 28.88
CA LYS A 63 39.67 -7.75 29.43
C LYS A 63 39.23 -6.59 28.55
N LYS A 64 40.18 -5.89 27.90
CA LYS A 64 39.85 -4.81 26.97
C LYS A 64 39.18 -5.36 25.71
N MET A 65 39.78 -6.37 25.10
CA MET A 65 39.27 -7.01 23.88
C MET A 65 37.87 -7.60 24.09
N THR A 66 37.65 -8.31 25.20
CA THR A 66 36.32 -8.87 25.53
C THR A 66 35.26 -7.79 25.68
N LYS A 67 35.57 -6.67 26.35
CA LYS A 67 34.66 -5.52 26.44
C LYS A 67 34.35 -4.86 25.11
N GLU A 68 35.33 -4.77 24.20
CA GLU A 68 35.13 -4.25 22.85
C GLU A 68 34.21 -5.17 22.04
N LEU A 69 34.48 -6.48 22.05
CA LEU A 69 33.62 -7.47 21.40
C LEU A 69 32.17 -7.45 21.91
N GLU A 70 31.97 -7.35 23.23
CA GLU A 70 30.61 -7.24 23.80
C GLU A 70 29.88 -5.95 23.39
N LYS A 71 30.63 -4.85 23.17
CA LYS A 71 30.03 -3.60 22.67
C LYS A 71 29.64 -3.75 21.20
N ASP A 72 30.51 -4.31 20.40
CA ASP A 72 30.27 -4.54 18.97
C ASP A 72 29.09 -5.50 18.78
N GLU A 73 29.02 -6.59 19.54
CA GLU A 73 27.90 -7.54 19.51
C GLU A 73 26.57 -6.86 19.84
N ARG A 74 26.54 -6.01 20.89
CA ARG A 74 25.35 -5.22 21.24
C ARG A 74 24.98 -4.24 20.13
N PHE A 75 25.96 -3.55 19.57
CA PHE A 75 25.75 -2.58 18.49
C PHE A 75 25.15 -3.26 17.25
N TYR A 76 25.73 -4.37 16.80
CA TYR A 76 25.21 -5.10 15.64
C TYR A 76 23.84 -5.69 15.89
N LYS A 77 23.58 -6.17 17.12
CA LYS A 77 22.26 -6.68 17.48
C LYS A 77 21.19 -5.58 17.39
N ASP A 78 21.47 -4.41 17.95
CA ASP A 78 20.58 -3.24 17.92
C ASP A 78 20.35 -2.76 16.48
N GLU A 79 21.41 -2.68 15.67
CA GLU A 79 21.31 -2.31 14.25
C GLU A 79 20.46 -3.30 13.45
N ILE A 80 20.62 -4.61 13.70
CA ILE A 80 19.80 -5.64 13.05
C ILE A 80 18.32 -5.51 13.46
N GLU A 81 18.05 -5.27 14.75
CA GLU A 81 16.67 -5.09 15.25
C GLU A 81 16.03 -3.84 14.63
N ASN A 82 16.75 -2.73 14.54
CA ASN A 82 16.30 -1.50 13.90
C ASN A 82 16.02 -1.70 12.40
N GLN A 83 16.92 -2.36 11.68
CA GLN A 83 16.74 -2.67 10.26
C GLN A 83 15.54 -3.60 10.03
N ARG A 84 15.32 -4.59 10.91
CA ARG A 84 14.13 -5.46 10.85
C ARG A 84 12.85 -4.66 11.06
N ALA A 85 12.79 -3.81 12.08
CA ALA A 85 11.62 -2.96 12.33
C ALA A 85 11.31 -2.06 11.13
N LYS A 86 12.34 -1.50 10.49
CA LYS A 86 12.17 -0.70 9.27
C LYS A 86 11.64 -1.53 8.09
N LEU A 87 12.13 -2.76 7.91
CA LEU A 87 11.63 -3.66 6.88
C LEU A 87 10.16 -4.04 7.11
N ASP A 88 9.79 -4.31 8.35
CA ASP A 88 8.41 -4.64 8.70
C ASP A 88 7.46 -3.45 8.44
N SER A 89 7.87 -2.23 8.78
CA SER A 89 7.14 -1.00 8.47
C SER A 89 6.96 -0.80 6.96
N LEU A 90 8.03 -0.94 6.19
CA LEU A 90 7.97 -0.79 4.72
C LEU A 90 7.07 -1.85 4.07
N LYS A 91 7.12 -3.08 4.58
CA LYS A 91 6.28 -4.16 4.09
C LYS A 91 4.81 -3.92 4.41
N GLN A 92 4.50 -3.34 5.56
CA GLN A 92 3.14 -2.94 5.90
C GLN A 92 2.65 -1.84 4.95
N GLU A 93 3.43 -0.79 4.75
CA GLU A 93 3.11 0.29 3.79
C GLU A 93 2.92 -0.25 2.36
N GLU A 94 3.75 -1.19 1.91
CA GLU A 94 3.61 -1.85 0.61
C GLU A 94 2.26 -2.56 0.47
N ASN A 95 1.84 -3.29 1.50
CA ASN A 95 0.55 -3.99 1.48
C ASN A 95 -0.62 -3.00 1.45
N ASP A 96 -0.57 -1.96 2.30
CA ASP A 96 -1.63 -0.94 2.37
C ASP A 96 -1.78 -0.23 1.00
N LEU A 97 -0.66 0.15 0.38
CA LEU A 97 -0.65 0.75 -0.96
C LEU A 97 -1.16 -0.21 -2.04
N MET A 98 -0.86 -1.50 -1.93
CA MET A 98 -1.36 -2.51 -2.86
C MET A 98 -2.88 -2.66 -2.76
N GLU A 99 -3.43 -2.64 -1.55
CA GLU A 99 -4.87 -2.66 -1.32
C GLU A 99 -5.55 -1.40 -1.88
N GLU A 100 -4.96 -0.22 -1.66
CA GLU A 100 -5.46 1.04 -2.23
C GLU A 100 -5.46 1.02 -3.77
N LEU A 101 -4.38 0.53 -4.38
CA LEU A 101 -4.30 0.39 -5.84
C LEU A 101 -5.37 -0.54 -6.38
N GLN A 102 -5.62 -1.68 -5.74
CA GLN A 102 -6.68 -2.60 -6.14
C GLN A 102 -8.07 -1.96 -6.03
N LYS A 103 -8.31 -1.21 -4.95
CA LYS A 103 -9.57 -0.49 -4.75
C LYS A 103 -9.80 0.56 -5.84
N ILE A 104 -8.81 1.41 -6.10
CA ILE A 104 -8.90 2.45 -7.14
C ILE A 104 -9.08 1.81 -8.52
N GLN A 105 -8.39 0.70 -8.81
CA GLN A 105 -8.55 0.00 -10.08
C GLN A 105 -9.97 -0.58 -10.25
N ALA A 106 -10.59 -1.04 -9.16
CA ALA A 106 -11.99 -1.48 -9.19
C ALA A 106 -12.95 -0.31 -9.42
N GLU A 107 -12.75 0.83 -8.74
CA GLU A 107 -13.55 2.06 -8.93
C GLU A 107 -13.44 2.60 -10.36
N ILE A 108 -12.22 2.63 -10.94
CA ILE A 108 -12.02 3.03 -12.35
C ILE A 108 -12.79 2.12 -13.29
N LYS A 109 -12.75 0.81 -13.06
CA LYS A 109 -13.45 -0.15 -13.91
C LYS A 109 -14.97 0.02 -13.82
N GLU A 110 -15.49 0.26 -12.63
CA GLU A 110 -16.91 0.53 -12.42
C GLU A 110 -17.36 1.82 -13.12
N GLU A 111 -16.59 2.90 -13.02
CA GLU A 111 -16.86 4.15 -13.73
C GLU A 111 -16.76 3.99 -15.26
N ASP A 112 -15.77 3.24 -15.75
CA ASP A 112 -15.64 2.92 -17.18
C ASP A 112 -16.87 2.14 -17.68
N ASP A 113 -17.36 1.16 -16.92
CA ASP A 113 -18.56 0.39 -17.23
C ASP A 113 -19.81 1.31 -17.25
N GLN A 114 -19.98 2.19 -16.26
CA GLN A 114 -21.08 3.17 -16.22
C GLN A 114 -21.02 4.17 -17.38
N ASN A 115 -19.83 4.66 -17.73
CA ASN A 115 -19.65 5.59 -18.83
C ASN A 115 -19.97 4.94 -20.18
N LEU A 116 -19.62 3.66 -20.36
CA LEU A 116 -20.02 2.89 -21.54
C LEU A 116 -21.55 2.80 -21.66
N GLU A 117 -22.25 2.51 -20.57
CA GLU A 117 -23.73 2.45 -20.55
C GLU A 117 -24.36 3.80 -20.92
N LEU A 118 -23.90 4.88 -20.29
CA LEU A 118 -24.38 6.24 -20.58
C LEU A 118 -24.11 6.64 -22.04
N LYS A 119 -22.96 6.27 -22.58
CA LYS A 119 -22.61 6.55 -23.98
C LYS A 119 -23.55 5.82 -24.94
N VAL A 120 -23.88 4.55 -24.67
CA VAL A 120 -24.85 3.80 -25.46
C VAL A 120 -26.22 4.46 -25.37
N GLN A 121 -26.66 4.86 -24.18
CA GLN A 121 -27.93 5.54 -24.00
C GLN A 121 -27.98 6.87 -24.78
N ALA A 122 -26.91 7.68 -24.71
CA ALA A 122 -26.82 8.94 -25.44
C ALA A 122 -26.84 8.75 -26.96
N ASP A 123 -26.20 7.71 -27.49
CA ASP A 123 -26.21 7.38 -28.92
C ASP A 123 -27.61 6.98 -29.41
N VAL A 124 -28.39 6.27 -28.58
CA VAL A 124 -29.81 5.95 -28.84
C VAL A 124 -30.68 7.22 -28.87
N PHE A 125 -30.38 8.24 -28.05
CA PHE A 125 -31.10 9.52 -28.10
C PHE A 125 -30.67 10.41 -29.29
N CYS A 126 -29.40 10.37 -29.68
CA CYS A 126 -28.87 11.13 -30.82
C CYS A 126 -29.22 10.54 -32.19
N SER A 127 -29.64 9.28 -32.26
CA SER A 127 -30.14 8.64 -33.49
C SER A 127 -31.56 9.09 -33.89
N MET A 128 -32.08 10.12 -33.23
CA MET A 128 -33.20 10.94 -33.74
C MET A 128 -32.92 11.38 -35.19
N PRO A 129 -33.87 11.21 -36.12
CA PRO A 129 -33.64 11.53 -37.53
C PRO A 129 -33.29 13.02 -37.68
N GLU A 130 -32.08 13.29 -38.18
CA GLU A 130 -31.61 14.64 -38.48
C GLU A 130 -32.53 15.32 -39.51
N LYS A 131 -33.46 16.13 -39.02
CA LYS A 131 -34.27 16.99 -39.87
C LYS A 131 -33.44 18.23 -40.17
N LYS A 132 -33.00 18.38 -41.42
CA LYS A 132 -32.25 19.55 -41.87
C LYS A 132 -33.14 20.80 -41.78
N PHE A 133 -33.02 21.53 -40.67
CA PHE A 133 -33.66 22.84 -40.51
C PHE A 133 -32.81 23.90 -41.21
N VAL A 134 -33.39 24.56 -42.21
CA VAL A 134 -32.78 25.74 -42.81
C VAL A 134 -33.53 26.94 -42.25
N PHE A 135 -32.91 27.67 -41.33
CA PHE A 135 -33.50 28.88 -40.78
C PHE A 135 -33.40 30.00 -41.82
N LYS A 136 -34.46 30.18 -42.61
CA LYS A 136 -34.59 31.28 -43.59
C LYS A 136 -35.23 32.52 -42.96
N GLY A 137 -34.98 32.76 -41.68
CA GLY A 137 -35.50 33.92 -40.96
C GLY A 137 -34.68 35.17 -41.27
N LEU A 138 -35.34 36.29 -41.55
CA LEU A 138 -34.71 37.60 -41.59
C LEU A 138 -34.39 38.04 -40.15
N THR A 139 -33.12 38.26 -39.82
CA THR A 139 -32.70 38.82 -38.53
C THR A 139 -32.92 40.34 -38.52
N GLY A 140 -34.10 40.77 -38.06
CA GLY A 140 -34.41 42.16 -37.76
C GLY A 140 -33.72 42.67 -36.47
N LYS A 141 -33.69 44.00 -36.26
CA LYS A 141 -33.17 44.61 -35.03
C LYS A 141 -34.03 44.18 -33.83
N ALA A 142 -33.45 44.14 -32.63
CA ALA A 142 -34.08 43.63 -31.39
C ALA A 142 -35.42 44.29 -30.97
N ALA A 143 -35.86 45.36 -31.64
CA ALA A 143 -37.17 45.99 -31.44
C ALA A 143 -38.31 45.27 -32.19
N ASP A 144 -38.01 44.51 -33.24
CA ASP A 144 -39.00 43.73 -34.02
C ASP A 144 -39.12 42.31 -33.45
N ARG A 145 -39.51 42.19 -32.18
CA ARG A 145 -39.91 40.89 -31.61
C ARG A 145 -41.26 40.51 -32.20
N GLN A 146 -41.22 39.80 -33.34
CA GLN A 146 -42.40 39.12 -33.85
C GLN A 146 -42.72 37.98 -32.88
N GLU A 147 -43.89 38.08 -32.23
CA GLU A 147 -44.41 37.04 -31.35
C GLU A 147 -44.49 35.74 -32.15
N PHE A 148 -43.76 34.72 -31.71
CA PHE A 148 -43.63 33.46 -32.42
C PHE A 148 -44.93 32.66 -32.24
N ASP A 149 -45.96 33.01 -33.00
CA ASP A 149 -47.23 32.27 -33.03
C ASP A 149 -47.04 30.98 -33.84
N MET A 150 -46.47 29.97 -33.19
CA MET A 150 -46.34 28.65 -33.77
C MET A 150 -47.70 27.95 -33.72
N LYS A 151 -48.55 28.23 -34.72
CA LYS A 151 -49.79 27.47 -34.94
C LYS A 151 -49.42 26.03 -35.26
N SER A 152 -49.54 25.14 -34.27
CA SER A 152 -49.32 23.71 -34.42
C SER A 152 -50.30 23.15 -35.45
N HIS A 153 -49.83 22.96 -36.68
CA HIS A 153 -50.60 22.27 -37.70
C HIS A 153 -50.37 20.76 -37.51
N VAL A 154 -51.17 20.14 -36.64
CA VAL A 154 -51.19 18.68 -36.51
C VAL A 154 -51.91 18.13 -37.72
N THR A 155 -51.16 17.70 -38.73
CA THR A 155 -51.71 16.97 -39.88
C THR A 155 -51.83 15.50 -39.50
N TYR A 156 -53.05 15.05 -39.20
CA TYR A 156 -53.33 13.62 -39.04
C TYR A 156 -53.56 13.01 -40.43
N PRO A 157 -52.77 11.99 -40.84
CA PRO A 157 -52.96 11.33 -42.14
C PRO A 157 -54.28 10.56 -42.13
N MET A 158 -55.27 11.03 -42.89
CA MET A 158 -56.55 10.37 -43.10
C MET A 158 -56.66 9.87 -44.53
N ASP A 159 -57.28 8.71 -44.70
CA ASP A 159 -57.69 8.24 -46.02
C ASP A 159 -58.79 9.15 -46.58
N GLY A 160 -58.72 9.42 -47.89
CA GLY A 160 -59.63 10.34 -48.58
C GLY A 160 -61.10 9.96 -48.37
N GLY A 161 -61.93 10.94 -48.02
CA GLY A 161 -63.35 10.73 -47.67
C GLY A 161 -63.63 10.61 -46.18
N THR A 162 -62.60 10.65 -45.33
CA THR A 162 -62.73 10.65 -43.86
C THR A 162 -62.51 12.06 -43.31
N ALA A 163 -63.25 12.44 -42.26
CA ALA A 163 -63.07 13.70 -41.54
C ALA A 163 -62.84 13.43 -40.05
N LEU A 164 -61.93 14.18 -39.44
CA LEU A 164 -61.71 14.16 -37.99
C LEU A 164 -62.53 15.28 -37.35
N ILE A 165 -63.32 14.93 -36.35
CA ILE A 165 -64.15 15.88 -35.60
C ILE A 165 -63.79 15.73 -34.13
N THR A 166 -63.48 16.84 -33.47
CA THR A 166 -63.22 16.91 -32.03
C THR A 166 -64.40 17.60 -31.34
N PHE A 167 -64.77 17.10 -30.17
CA PHE A 167 -65.80 17.69 -29.31
C PHE A 167 -65.15 18.16 -28.02
N GLU A 168 -65.60 19.30 -27.51
CA GLU A 168 -65.15 19.82 -26.20
C GLU A 168 -65.73 18.99 -25.05
N GLU A 169 -66.96 18.49 -25.21
CA GLU A 169 -67.66 17.67 -24.21
C GLU A 169 -67.51 16.17 -24.52
N GLU A 170 -67.01 15.39 -23.55
CA GLU A 170 -66.81 13.94 -23.67
C GLU A 170 -68.12 13.15 -23.85
N ASP A 171 -69.20 13.62 -23.21
CA ASP A 171 -70.51 12.98 -23.28
C ASP A 171 -71.08 12.97 -24.70
N VAL A 172 -70.84 14.04 -25.46
CA VAL A 172 -71.26 14.17 -26.86
C VAL A 172 -70.51 13.17 -27.73
N ALA A 173 -69.19 13.09 -27.60
CA ALA A 173 -68.36 12.12 -28.33
C ALA A 173 -68.79 10.68 -28.02
N SER A 174 -69.03 10.36 -26.75
CA SER A 174 -69.48 9.03 -26.30
C SER A 174 -70.84 8.64 -26.88
N SER A 175 -71.77 9.58 -26.97
CA SER A 175 -73.10 9.35 -27.56
C SER A 175 -73.01 9.04 -29.06
N ILE A 176 -72.20 9.80 -29.79
CA ILE A 176 -71.98 9.63 -31.24
C ILE A 176 -71.32 8.27 -31.54
N LEU A 177 -70.34 7.87 -30.73
CA LEU A 177 -69.68 6.56 -30.86
C LEU A 177 -70.61 5.38 -30.57
N LYS A 178 -71.58 5.53 -29.65
CA LYS A 178 -72.58 4.49 -29.36
C LYS A 178 -73.53 4.25 -30.54
N MET A 179 -73.92 5.31 -31.25
CA MET A 179 -74.84 5.19 -32.40
C MET A 179 -74.16 4.61 -33.64
N LYS A 180 -72.83 4.75 -33.78
CA LYS A 180 -71.96 4.28 -34.87
C LYS A 180 -72.28 4.80 -36.28
N LYS A 181 -73.54 4.85 -36.72
CA LYS A 181 -73.95 5.32 -38.05
C LYS A 181 -74.84 6.55 -37.92
N HIS A 182 -74.50 7.58 -38.68
CA HIS A 182 -75.19 8.87 -38.67
C HIS A 182 -75.61 9.24 -40.08
N THR A 183 -76.86 9.64 -40.25
CA THR A 183 -77.35 10.16 -41.53
C THR A 183 -77.20 11.67 -41.52
N VAL A 184 -76.35 12.19 -42.41
CA VAL A 184 -76.13 13.64 -42.55
C VAL A 184 -76.86 14.12 -43.80
N GLU A 185 -77.71 15.13 -43.63
CA GLU A 185 -78.38 15.80 -44.73
C GLU A 185 -77.50 16.96 -45.22
N LEU A 186 -77.05 16.90 -46.48
CA LEU A 186 -76.15 17.89 -47.07
C LEU A 186 -76.89 19.04 -47.77
N GLY A 187 -78.21 19.14 -47.55
CA GLY A 187 -79.10 20.07 -48.25
C GLY A 187 -79.64 19.51 -49.57
N GLY A 188 -80.93 19.71 -49.84
CA GLY A 188 -81.64 19.14 -50.99
C GLY A 188 -82.02 17.66 -50.81
N GLU A 189 -82.01 16.88 -51.90
CA GLU A 189 -82.34 15.44 -51.90
C GLU A 189 -81.14 14.53 -51.55
N CYS A 190 -79.97 15.09 -51.25
CA CYS A 190 -78.75 14.33 -50.98
C CYS A 190 -78.58 14.00 -49.49
N ARG A 191 -78.58 12.70 -49.17
CA ARG A 191 -78.31 12.16 -47.83
C ARG A 191 -77.09 11.24 -47.88
N ILE A 192 -76.18 11.39 -46.93
CA ILE A 192 -75.04 10.48 -46.77
C ILE A 192 -75.13 9.78 -45.42
N ILE A 193 -74.70 8.51 -45.40
CA ILE A 193 -74.57 7.74 -44.16
C ILE A 193 -73.08 7.68 -43.86
N VAL A 194 -72.69 8.21 -42.71
CA VAL A 194 -71.30 8.20 -42.23
C VAL A 194 -71.18 7.28 -41.03
N GLU A 195 -70.02 6.67 -40.88
CA GLU A 195 -69.68 5.85 -39.72
C GLU A 195 -68.72 6.62 -38.80
N ALA A 196 -69.03 6.64 -37.51
CA ALA A 196 -68.18 7.23 -36.49
C ALA A 196 -67.28 6.15 -35.88
N GLN A 197 -65.97 6.38 -35.93
CA GLN A 197 -64.96 5.51 -35.32
C GLN A 197 -64.08 6.31 -34.34
N PRO A 198 -63.74 5.73 -33.18
CA PRO A 198 -62.86 6.40 -32.22
C PRO A 198 -61.44 6.44 -32.78
N VAL A 199 -60.79 7.60 -32.68
CA VAL A 199 -59.40 7.80 -33.09
C VAL A 199 -58.58 8.18 -31.87
N HIS A 200 -57.48 7.45 -31.62
CA HIS A 200 -56.54 7.79 -30.56
C HIS A 200 -55.48 8.76 -31.11
N LEU A 201 -55.51 10.01 -30.63
CA LEU A 201 -54.49 11.01 -30.98
C LEU A 201 -53.32 10.90 -30.01
N MET A 202 -52.12 10.70 -30.56
CA MET A 202 -50.86 10.79 -29.81
C MET A 202 -50.54 12.28 -29.60
N LEU A 203 -51.13 12.89 -28.57
CA LEU A 203 -50.78 14.25 -28.19
C LEU A 203 -49.51 14.23 -27.32
N PRO A 204 -48.53 15.11 -27.56
CA PRO A 204 -47.41 15.26 -26.65
C PRO A 204 -47.94 15.71 -25.28
N SER A 205 -47.55 15.00 -24.22
CA SER A 205 -47.80 15.44 -22.85
C SER A 205 -47.06 16.75 -22.60
N LEU A 206 -47.80 17.78 -22.17
CA LEU A 206 -47.24 19.04 -21.66
C LEU A 206 -46.54 18.83 -20.31
#